data_AF-K2PZV6-F1
#
_entry.id   AF-K2PZV6-F1
#
_cell.length_a   1.000
_cell.length_b   1.000
_cell.length_c   1.000
_cell.angle_alpha   90.00
_cell.angle_beta   90.00
_cell.angle_gamma   90.00
#
_symmetry.space_group_name_H-M   'P 1'
#
loop_
_entity.id
_entity.type
_entity.pdbx_description
1 polymer ?
#
loop_
_entity_poly.entity_id
_entity_poly.type
_entity_poly.pdbx_seq_one_letter_code
_entity_poly.pdbx_strand_id
1 'polypeptide(L)'
;MSYSERFYKRQFITRKKSNHQILDKLENLLNSYFEENYVDKGIPSVQFVAEHLNLSPTYLSGLLKSLTGLSTQQHIQQKLIDKAKERLSTTQLTISEIAFELGFEHVQSFSKFFKNKTKKSPLEFRALYN
;
A
#
# COMPACT_ATOMS: atom_id res chain seq x y z
N MET A 1 36.50 12.38 -23.84
CA MET A 1 35.38 11.55 -23.31
C MET A 1 34.77 12.26 -22.13
N SER A 2 33.48 12.59 -22.23
CA SER A 2 32.86 13.69 -21.49
C SER A 2 32.68 13.37 -20.00
N TYR A 3 33.17 14.26 -19.13
CA TYR A 3 32.94 14.23 -17.68
C TYR A 3 31.44 14.08 -17.34
N SER A 4 30.57 14.60 -18.21
CA SER A 4 29.11 14.48 -18.14
C SER A 4 28.65 13.02 -18.10
N GLU A 5 29.16 12.16 -18.99
CA GLU A 5 28.69 10.77 -19.11
C GLU A 5 29.04 9.92 -17.87
N ARG A 6 30.18 10.21 -17.23
CA ARG A 6 30.59 9.55 -15.99
C ARG A 6 29.73 10.00 -14.81
N PHE A 7 29.36 11.28 -14.74
CA PHE A 7 28.47 11.81 -13.70
C PHE A 7 27.05 11.24 -13.83
N TYR A 8 26.51 11.19 -15.06
CA TYR A 8 25.20 10.58 -15.31
C TYR A 8 25.20 9.09 -14.92
N LYS A 9 26.15 8.27 -15.39
CA LYS A 9 26.19 6.83 -15.05
C LYS A 9 26.28 6.58 -13.54
N ARG A 10 27.03 7.39 -12.79
CA ARG A 10 27.15 7.24 -11.33
C ARG A 10 25.88 7.67 -10.60
N GLN A 11 25.22 8.74 -11.05
CA GLN A 11 23.93 9.17 -10.51
C GLN A 11 22.85 8.09 -10.74
N PHE A 12 22.89 7.36 -11.86
CA PHE A 12 21.96 6.26 -12.13
C PHE A 12 22.17 5.02 -11.24
N ILE A 13 23.42 4.66 -10.92
CA ILE A 13 23.72 3.51 -10.03
C ILE A 13 23.32 3.83 -8.59
N THR A 14 23.63 5.04 -8.10
CA THR A 14 23.23 5.47 -6.75
C THR A 14 21.71 5.67 -6.64
N ARG A 15 21.06 6.19 -7.69
CA ARG A 15 19.60 6.31 -7.76
C ARG A 15 18.91 4.96 -7.71
N LYS A 16 19.37 3.94 -8.44
CA LYS A 16 18.74 2.59 -8.34
C LYS A 16 18.78 2.06 -6.92
N LYS A 17 19.92 2.14 -6.23
CA LYS A 17 20.05 1.69 -4.83
C LYS A 17 19.16 2.49 -3.87
N SER A 18 19.16 3.82 -4.00
CA SER A 18 18.31 4.69 -3.18
C SER A 18 16.81 4.51 -3.46
N ASN A 19 16.44 4.27 -4.71
CA ASN A 19 15.06 4.08 -5.13
C ASN A 19 14.47 2.76 -4.61
N HIS A 20 15.25 1.67 -4.65
CA HIS A 20 14.84 0.42 -4.01
C HIS A 20 14.68 0.59 -2.50
N GLN A 21 15.57 1.33 -1.83
CA GLN A 21 15.43 1.64 -0.41
C GLN A 21 14.14 2.42 -0.08
N ILE A 22 13.63 3.28 -0.98
CA ILE A 22 12.34 3.95 -0.77
C ILE A 22 11.18 2.97 -0.83
N LEU A 23 11.23 1.99 -1.74
CA LEU A 23 10.22 0.94 -1.80
C LEU A 23 10.24 0.07 -0.53
N ASP A 24 11.43 -0.37 -0.09
CA ASP A 24 11.56 -1.12 1.16
C ASP A 24 11.01 -0.32 2.36
N LYS A 25 11.30 0.98 2.43
CA LYS A 25 10.77 1.85 3.49
C LYS A 25 9.26 2.01 3.41
N LEU A 26 8.69 2.12 2.21
CA LEU A 26 7.24 2.15 2.00
C LEU A 26 6.61 0.86 2.52
N GLU A 27 7.14 -0.29 2.13
CA GLU A 27 6.62 -1.59 2.55
C GLU A 27 6.70 -1.78 4.06
N ASN A 28 7.82 -1.44 4.67
CA ASN A 28 7.99 -1.50 6.12
C ASN A 28 7.03 -0.55 6.85
N LEU A 29 6.89 0.69 6.37
CA LEU A 29 5.96 1.66 6.96
C LEU A 29 4.52 1.13 6.89
N LEU A 30 4.09 0.61 5.74
CA LEU A 30 2.75 0.06 5.59
C LEU A 30 2.58 -1.20 6.44
N ASN A 31 3.57 -2.10 6.50
CA ASN A 31 3.54 -3.28 7.37
C ASN A 31 3.32 -2.90 8.83
N SER A 32 4.17 -2.01 9.37
CA SER A 32 4.05 -1.56 10.76
C SER A 32 2.74 -0.83 11.02
N TYR A 33 2.29 0.00 10.07
CA TYR A 33 1.01 0.71 10.20
C TYR A 33 -0.18 -0.26 10.28
N PHE A 34 -0.16 -1.36 9.52
CA PHE A 34 -1.23 -2.35 9.52
C PHE A 34 -1.07 -3.44 10.60
N GLU A 35 0.04 -3.47 11.35
CA GLU A 35 0.26 -4.38 12.48
C GLU A 35 -0.11 -3.76 13.83
N GLU A 36 0.19 -2.48 14.03
CA GLU A 36 -0.26 -1.73 15.19
C GLU A 36 -1.75 -1.42 15.05
N ASN A 37 -2.62 -1.96 15.92
CA ASN A 37 -4.09 -1.74 15.95
C ASN A 37 -4.48 -0.32 15.46
N TYR A 38 -4.80 -0.20 14.17
CA TYR A 38 -4.98 1.07 13.46
C TYR A 38 -6.46 1.44 13.31
N VAL A 39 -7.33 0.76 14.05
CA VAL A 39 -8.78 1.00 14.08
C VAL A 39 -9.09 2.48 14.30
N ASP A 40 -8.32 3.16 15.16
CA ASP A 40 -8.46 4.59 15.44
C ASP A 40 -7.79 5.52 14.40
N LYS A 41 -6.83 5.03 13.62
CA LYS A 41 -6.03 5.85 12.68
C LYS A 41 -6.59 5.83 11.24
N GLY A 42 -7.40 4.84 10.90
CA GLY A 42 -8.01 4.69 9.59
C GLY A 42 -7.04 4.20 8.51
N ILE A 43 -7.38 4.44 7.24
CA ILE A 43 -6.53 4.08 6.09
C ILE A 43 -5.46 5.16 5.90
N PRO A 44 -4.17 4.81 5.76
CA PRO A 44 -3.12 5.82 5.64
C PRO A 44 -3.27 6.61 4.34
N SER A 45 -3.08 7.93 4.41
CA SER A 45 -3.15 8.81 3.25
C SER A 45 -1.81 8.87 2.51
N VAL A 46 -1.83 9.27 1.25
CA VAL A 46 -0.58 9.50 0.48
C VAL A 46 0.27 10.59 1.14
N GLN A 47 -0.37 11.60 1.75
CA GLN A 47 0.31 12.66 2.49
C GLN A 47 1.08 12.08 3.68
N PHE A 48 0.40 11.29 4.52
CA PHE A 48 1.01 10.66 5.69
C PHE A 48 2.25 9.83 5.33
N VAL A 49 2.12 9.01 4.28
CA VAL A 49 3.23 8.17 3.80
C VAL A 49 4.39 9.01 3.28
N ALA A 50 4.09 10.06 2.52
CA ALA A 50 5.12 10.94 1.96
C ALA A 50 5.88 11.68 3.06
N GLU A 51 5.18 12.18 4.07
CA GLU A 51 5.76 12.84 5.24
C GLU A 51 6.68 11.91 6.03
N HIS A 52 6.26 10.66 6.28
CA HIS A 52 7.09 9.66 6.97
C HIS A 52 8.36 9.30 6.19
N LEU A 53 8.30 9.40 4.87
CA LEU A 53 9.45 9.16 3.99
C LEU A 53 10.30 10.43 3.74
N ASN A 54 9.91 11.57 4.31
CA ASN A 54 10.51 12.89 4.07
C ASN A 54 10.53 13.28 2.58
N LEU A 55 9.44 12.99 1.87
CA LEU A 55 9.26 13.26 0.45
C LEU A 55 7.97 14.04 0.20
N SER A 56 7.89 14.74 -0.93
CA SER A 56 6.61 15.29 -1.36
C SER A 56 5.71 14.18 -1.94
N PRO A 57 4.38 14.25 -1.75
CA PRO A 57 3.43 13.26 -2.30
C PRO A 57 3.58 13.04 -3.80
N THR A 58 3.80 14.14 -4.54
CA THR A 58 3.95 14.15 -5.99
C THR A 58 5.24 13.46 -6.41
N TYR A 59 6.35 13.75 -5.71
CA TYR A 59 7.64 13.11 -5.98
C TYR A 59 7.59 11.62 -5.66
N LEU A 60 7.05 11.24 -4.49
CA LEU A 60 6.91 9.83 -4.11
C LEU A 60 6.05 9.07 -5.11
N SER A 61 4.92 9.64 -5.52
CA SER A 61 4.04 9.01 -6.51
C SER A 61 4.73 8.81 -7.86
N GLY A 62 5.46 9.81 -8.34
CA GLY A 62 6.23 9.71 -9.59
C GLY A 62 7.37 8.71 -9.50
N LEU A 63 8.08 8.70 -8.37
CA LEU A 63 9.17 7.79 -8.09
C LEU A 63 8.68 6.33 -8.08
N LEU A 64 7.67 6.02 -7.26
CA LEU A 64 7.09 4.67 -7.18
C LEU A 64 6.51 4.23 -8.52
N LYS A 65 5.87 5.14 -9.26
CA LYS A 65 5.35 4.81 -10.60
C LYS A 65 6.47 4.48 -11.58
N SER A 66 7.62 5.16 -11.51
CA SER A 66 8.78 4.84 -12.35
C SER A 66 9.43 3.49 -11.99
N LEU A 67 9.34 3.08 -10.73
CA LEU A 67 9.98 1.85 -10.22
C LEU A 67 9.10 0.61 -10.34
N THR A 68 7.81 0.76 -10.07
CA THR A 68 6.85 -0.35 -9.89
C THR A 68 5.69 -0.30 -10.87
N GLY A 69 5.54 0.81 -11.61
CA GLY A 69 4.35 1.09 -12.43
C GLY A 69 3.15 1.61 -11.63
N LEU A 70 3.24 1.69 -10.30
CA LEU A 70 2.12 2.01 -9.41
C LEU A 70 2.35 3.31 -8.63
N SER A 71 1.29 4.08 -8.44
CA SER A 71 1.30 5.25 -7.56
C SER A 71 1.30 4.86 -6.08
N THR A 72 1.66 5.79 -5.19
CA THR A 72 1.61 5.59 -3.73
C THR A 72 0.24 5.13 -3.27
N GLN A 73 -0.83 5.73 -3.80
CA GLN A 73 -2.20 5.33 -3.46
C GLN A 73 -2.49 3.89 -3.89
N GLN A 74 -1.97 3.45 -5.03
CA GLN A 74 -2.14 2.07 -5.48
C GLN A 74 -1.41 1.07 -4.59
N HIS A 75 -0.21 1.42 -4.12
CA HIS A 75 0.52 0.61 -3.12
C HIS A 75 -0.25 0.47 -1.81
N ILE A 76 -0.79 1.58 -1.28
CA ILE A 76 -1.64 1.56 -0.08
C ILE A 76 -2.86 0.65 -0.28
N GLN A 77 -3.56 0.81 -1.41
CA GLN A 77 -4.71 -0.02 -1.74
C GLN A 77 -4.36 -1.50 -1.95
N GLN A 78 -3.18 -1.80 -2.50
CA GLN A 78 -2.69 -3.18 -2.64
C GLN A 78 -2.46 -3.81 -1.26
N LYS A 79 -1.76 -3.08 -0.38
CA LYS A 79 -1.53 -3.58 0.97
C LYS A 79 -2.84 -3.80 1.73
N LEU A 80 -3.77 -2.86 1.61
CA LEU A 80 -5.09 -2.94 2.23
C LEU A 80 -5.89 -4.14 1.72
N ILE A 81 -5.86 -4.43 0.41
CA ILE A 81 -6.57 -5.60 -0.12
C ILE A 81 -5.92 -6.92 0.30
N ASP A 82 -4.60 -6.97 0.42
CA ASP A 82 -3.89 -8.16 0.87
C ASP A 82 -4.22 -8.46 2.33
N LYS A 83 -4.26 -7.43 3.19
CA LYS A 83 -4.73 -7.58 4.58
C LYS A 83 -6.20 -7.99 4.67
N ALA A 84 -7.05 -7.45 3.82
CA ALA A 84 -8.45 -7.89 3.76
C ALA A 84 -8.58 -9.38 3.40
N LYS A 85 -7.81 -9.85 2.40
CA LYS A 85 -7.80 -11.28 2.02
C LYS A 85 -7.27 -12.16 3.15
N GLU A 86 -6.19 -11.74 3.80
CA GLU A 86 -5.61 -12.41 4.97
C GLU A 86 -6.67 -12.56 6.07
N ARG A 87 -7.33 -11.47 6.49
CA ARG A 87 -8.38 -11.52 7.51
C ARG A 87 -9.57 -12.38 7.12
N LEU A 88 -10.04 -12.28 5.88
CA LEU A 88 -11.19 -13.07 5.39
C LEU A 88 -10.90 -14.58 5.31
N SER A 89 -9.65 -14.98 5.11
CA SER A 89 -9.25 -16.38 4.95
C SER A 89 -8.72 -17.02 6.24
N THR A 90 -8.27 -16.23 7.21
CA THR A 90 -7.61 -16.74 8.44
C THR A 90 -8.41 -16.54 9.71
N THR A 91 -9.45 -15.69 9.70
CA THR A 91 -10.21 -15.32 10.90
C THR A 91 -11.69 -15.68 10.78
N GLN A 92 -12.38 -15.73 11.92
CA GLN A 92 -13.83 -15.92 11.96
C GLN A 92 -14.62 -14.61 11.99
N LEU A 93 -13.95 -13.46 12.03
CA LEU A 93 -14.56 -12.12 12.14
C LEU A 93 -15.61 -11.88 11.07
N THR A 94 -16.69 -11.19 11.41
CA THR A 94 -17.71 -10.78 10.45
C THR A 94 -17.14 -9.79 9.44
N ILE A 95 -17.81 -9.68 8.28
CA ILE A 95 -17.43 -8.71 7.24
C ILE A 95 -17.42 -7.28 7.79
N SER A 96 -18.32 -6.97 8.72
CA SER A 96 -18.38 -5.68 9.39
C SER A 96 -17.18 -5.43 10.28
N GLU A 97 -16.82 -6.40 11.14
CA GLU A 97 -15.64 -6.30 12.00
C GLU A 97 -14.36 -6.10 11.19
N ILE A 98 -14.19 -6.88 10.11
CA ILE A 98 -13.04 -6.73 9.21
C ILE A 98 -13.02 -5.35 8.55
N ALA A 99 -14.18 -4.82 8.13
CA ALA A 99 -14.23 -3.49 7.54
C ALA A 99 -13.78 -2.40 8.52
N PHE A 100 -14.26 -2.46 9.76
CA PHE A 100 -13.88 -1.50 10.81
C PHE A 100 -12.42 -1.67 11.23
N GLU A 101 -11.93 -2.91 11.36
CA GLU A 101 -10.53 -3.20 11.67
C GLU A 101 -9.59 -2.62 10.60
N LEU A 102 -10.03 -2.68 9.33
CA LEU A 102 -9.29 -2.13 8.20
C LEU A 102 -9.43 -0.60 8.04
N GLY A 103 -10.11 0.08 8.96
CA GLY A 103 -10.26 1.53 8.97
C GLY A 103 -11.32 2.08 8.01
N PHE A 104 -12.29 1.25 7.57
CA PHE A 104 -13.44 1.75 6.80
C PHE A 104 -14.54 2.23 7.74
N GLU A 105 -15.03 3.45 7.50
CA GLU A 105 -16.19 4.01 8.23
C GLU A 105 -17.49 3.26 7.94
N HIS A 106 -17.59 2.65 6.75
CA HIS A 106 -18.78 1.94 6.30
C HIS A 106 -18.45 0.61 5.63
N VAL A 107 -19.14 -0.45 6.06
CA VAL A 107 -19.02 -1.82 5.51
C VAL A 107 -19.31 -1.86 4.00
N GLN A 108 -20.20 -0.99 3.53
CA GLN A 108 -20.55 -0.87 2.10
C GLN A 108 -19.36 -0.36 1.28
N SER A 109 -18.61 0.61 1.81
CA SER A 109 -17.39 1.14 1.19
C SER A 109 -16.32 0.04 1.09
N PHE A 110 -16.12 -0.73 2.16
CA PHE A 110 -15.24 -1.89 2.15
C PHE A 110 -15.66 -2.93 1.09
N SER A 111 -16.95 -3.30 1.08
CA SER A 111 -17.46 -4.32 0.16
C SER A 111 -17.29 -3.90 -1.31
N LYS A 112 -17.55 -2.63 -1.63
CA LYS A 112 -17.33 -2.07 -2.97
C LYS A 112 -15.85 -2.03 -3.32
N PHE A 113 -14.99 -1.57 -2.41
CA PHE A 113 -13.54 -1.56 -2.58
C PHE A 113 -13.00 -2.96 -2.87
N PHE A 114 -13.37 -3.93 -2.03
CA PHE A 114 -12.92 -5.32 -2.14
C PHE A 114 -13.35 -5.92 -3.48
N LYS A 115 -14.65 -5.82 -3.82
CA LYS A 115 -15.18 -6.32 -5.09
C LYS A 115 -14.54 -5.67 -6.31
N ASN A 116 -14.24 -4.37 -6.26
CA ASN A 116 -13.56 -3.69 -7.36
C ASN A 116 -12.15 -4.25 -7.59
N LYS A 117 -11.44 -4.62 -6.51
CA LYS A 117 -10.07 -5.14 -6.55
C LYS A 117 -9.98 -6.63 -6.85
N THR A 118 -10.91 -7.44 -6.36
CA THR A 118 -10.84 -8.92 -6.43
C THR A 118 -11.86 -9.54 -7.38
N LYS A 119 -12.81 -8.73 -7.89
CA LYS A 119 -13.98 -9.16 -8.69
C LYS A 119 -14.97 -10.06 -7.95
N LYS A 120 -14.77 -10.32 -6.66
CA LYS A 120 -15.65 -11.10 -5.79
C LYS A 120 -16.04 -10.28 -4.56
N SER A 121 -17.25 -10.45 -4.05
CA SER A 121 -17.60 -9.84 -2.76
C SER A 121 -16.77 -10.46 -1.62
N PRO A 122 -16.61 -9.77 -0.47
CA PRO A 122 -15.93 -10.33 0.69
C PRO A 122 -16.51 -11.69 1.13
N LEU A 123 -17.84 -11.83 1.06
CA LEU A 123 -18.54 -13.07 1.41
C LEU A 123 -18.23 -14.21 0.44
N GLU A 124 -18.32 -13.93 -0.87
CA GLU A 124 -17.96 -14.91 -1.91
C GLU A 124 -16.50 -15.33 -1.81
N PHE A 125 -15.60 -14.41 -1.46
CA PHE A 125 -14.18 -14.72 -1.27
C PHE A 125 -13.97 -15.65 -0.07
N ARG A 126 -14.60 -15.35 1.07
CA ARG A 126 -14.47 -16.18 2.29
C ARG A 126 -14.99 -17.60 2.08
N ALA A 127 -16.06 -17.78 1.32
CA ALA A 127 -16.61 -19.09 1.01
C ALA A 127 -15.66 -20.00 0.21
N LEU A 128 -14.56 -19.48 -0.35
CA LEU A 128 -13.55 -20.29 -1.05
C LEU A 128 -12.52 -20.92 -0.10
N TYR A 129 -12.48 -20.48 1.16
CA TYR A 129 -11.50 -20.88 2.18
C TYR A 129 -12.14 -21.55 3.41
N ASN A 130 -13.47 -21.62 3.46
CA ASN A 130 -14.23 -22.43 4.41
C ASN A 130 -14.53 -23.80 3.78
#